data_AF-A0A1M3QWH7-F1
#
_entry.id   AF-A0A1M3QWH7-F1
#
_cell.length_a   1.000
_cell.length_b   1.000
_cell.length_c   1.000
_cell.angle_alpha   90.00
_cell.angle_beta   90.00
_cell.angle_gamma   90.00
#
_symmetry.space_group_name_H-M   'P 1'
#
loop_
_entity.id
_entity.type
_entity.pdbx_description
1 polymer ?
#
loop_
_entity_poly.entity_id
_entity_poly.type
_entity_poly.pdbx_seq_one_letter_code
_entity_poly.pdbx_strand_id
1 'polypeptide(L)'
;MKIQGNEAAKINEMLKEELSLGNRYVSLDTGKADEYFRADKMKFFNTKSGVQHHNYIRYMIDGECREALPILSLQEQLQRKMELQQISRLPGSEPKDIVIDAGIIHYQERARREIFTEDIIRQLQAYNMKPDVRQLQEHIITDDQQFIIEGTHPEKGVERFYTIHITQNKDRAFLVGDIEPQQTFHQQKNRTTMNEITEGTVRKEDAREIRDMLRTELENGNRFVSFPADKPNLTKEDFNVFKSAFGALQNAYENSTDRDLYAVRSASAVEKEMNRLLETEKEQKPDKPKENEREEKPKTNEQVKKPPRDHDRFR
;
A
#
# COMPACT_ATOMS: atom_id res chain seq x y z
N MET A 1 -20.65 -2.32 15.43
CA MET A 1 -20.92 -1.64 16.73
C MET A 1 -22.24 -0.88 16.62
N LYS A 2 -23.10 -0.88 17.65
CA LYS A 2 -24.41 -0.20 17.63
C LYS A 2 -24.47 0.92 18.67
N ILE A 3 -24.82 2.13 18.27
CA ILE A 3 -24.95 3.31 19.14
C ILE A 3 -26.42 3.64 19.27
N GLN A 4 -26.88 3.88 20.50
CA GLN A 4 -28.25 4.31 20.74
C GLN A 4 -28.49 5.70 20.14
N GLY A 5 -29.60 5.89 19.43
CA GLY A 5 -29.82 7.11 18.63
C GLY A 5 -29.81 8.41 19.45
N ASN A 6 -30.29 8.37 20.70
CA ASN A 6 -30.26 9.52 21.62
C ASN A 6 -28.86 9.81 22.20
N GLU A 7 -27.93 8.85 22.17
CA GLU A 7 -26.55 9.03 22.64
C GLU A 7 -25.59 9.49 21.55
N ALA A 8 -25.95 9.30 20.27
CA ALA A 8 -25.10 9.60 19.12
C ALA A 8 -24.51 11.02 19.13
N ALA A 9 -25.34 12.03 19.42
CA ALA A 9 -24.87 13.41 19.48
C ALA A 9 -23.86 13.66 20.60
N LYS A 10 -24.10 13.08 21.79
CA LYS A 10 -23.19 13.18 22.93
C LYS A 10 -21.84 12.53 22.62
N ILE A 11 -21.86 11.34 22.02
CA ILE A 11 -20.64 10.62 21.64
C ILE A 11 -19.87 11.41 20.58
N ASN A 12 -20.56 11.98 19.58
CA ASN A 12 -19.92 12.78 18.55
C ASN A 12 -19.21 14.02 19.11
N GLU A 13 -19.85 14.74 20.06
CA GLU A 13 -19.21 15.89 20.72
C GLU A 13 -18.02 15.46 21.59
N MET A 14 -18.12 14.35 22.31
CA MET A 14 -17.00 13.79 23.07
C MET A 14 -15.80 13.45 22.15
N LEU A 15 -16.05 12.83 20.99
CA LEU A 15 -14.99 12.51 20.02
C LEU A 15 -14.33 13.78 19.47
N LYS A 16 -15.09 14.85 19.22
CA LYS A 16 -14.55 16.15 18.77
C LYS A 16 -13.70 16.82 19.84
N GLU A 17 -14.17 16.82 21.08
CA GLU A 17 -13.43 17.37 22.22
C GLU A 17 -12.09 16.66 22.38
N GLU A 18 -12.10 15.32 22.35
CA GLU A 18 -10.89 14.51 22.51
C GLU A 18 -9.90 14.69 21.36
N LEU A 19 -10.38 14.87 20.12
CA LEU A 19 -9.52 15.25 18.99
C LEU A 19 -8.81 16.59 19.24
N SER A 20 -9.52 17.57 19.82
CA SER A 20 -8.98 18.89 20.14
C SER A 20 -7.95 18.85 21.27
N LEU A 21 -8.07 17.87 22.17
CA LEU A 21 -7.09 17.60 23.24
C LEU A 21 -5.85 16.83 22.75
N GLY A 22 -5.80 16.47 21.46
CA GLY A 22 -4.67 15.75 20.86
C GLY A 22 -4.78 14.23 20.92
N ASN A 23 -5.88 13.68 21.45
CA ASN A 23 -6.14 12.26 21.35
C ASN A 23 -6.42 11.86 19.90
N ARG A 24 -6.02 10.64 19.53
CA ARG A 24 -6.16 10.11 18.16
C ARG A 24 -6.81 8.74 18.12
N TYR A 25 -6.75 8.01 19.22
CA TYR A 25 -7.28 6.66 19.35
C TYR A 25 -8.20 6.53 20.54
N VAL A 26 -9.18 5.64 20.42
CA VAL A 26 -10.12 5.31 21.49
C VAL A 26 -10.16 3.80 21.69
N SER A 27 -10.11 3.39 22.96
CA SER A 27 -10.44 2.05 23.42
C SER A 27 -11.94 1.95 23.61
N LEU A 28 -12.57 1.06 22.86
CA LEU A 28 -14.00 0.82 22.86
C LEU A 28 -14.26 -0.58 23.40
N ASP A 29 -15.23 -0.69 24.29
CA ASP A 29 -15.82 -2.00 24.59
C ASP A 29 -16.76 -2.36 23.44
N THR A 30 -16.41 -3.43 22.71
CA THR A 30 -17.23 -3.88 21.57
C THR A 30 -18.48 -4.63 22.02
N GLY A 31 -18.61 -4.92 23.32
CA GLY A 31 -19.71 -5.68 23.89
C GLY A 31 -19.84 -7.08 23.28
N LYS A 32 -20.96 -7.74 23.57
CA LYS A 32 -21.40 -8.92 22.81
C LYS A 32 -22.16 -8.48 21.55
N ALA A 33 -22.35 -9.41 20.61
CA ALA A 33 -23.27 -9.18 19.50
C ALA A 33 -24.63 -8.70 20.04
N ASP A 34 -25.17 -7.62 19.43
CA ASP A 34 -26.43 -6.94 19.78
C ASP A 34 -26.43 -6.01 21.01
N GLU A 35 -25.31 -5.84 21.71
CA GLU A 35 -25.22 -4.84 22.78
C GLU A 35 -24.97 -3.42 22.24
N TYR A 36 -25.56 -2.44 22.91
CA TYR A 36 -25.25 -1.05 22.64
C TYR A 36 -23.87 -0.69 23.15
N PHE A 37 -23.19 0.09 22.33
CA PHE A 37 -21.97 0.77 22.65
C PHE A 37 -22.11 1.60 23.92
N ARG A 38 -21.11 1.50 24.80
CA ARG A 38 -21.09 2.17 26.11
C ARG A 38 -20.10 3.32 26.13
N ALA A 39 -20.62 4.54 25.96
CA ALA A 39 -19.80 5.75 25.96
C ALA A 39 -19.02 5.95 27.27
N ASP A 40 -19.59 5.53 28.41
CA ASP A 40 -18.96 5.62 29.74
C ASP A 40 -17.71 4.75 29.90
N LYS A 41 -17.56 3.73 29.05
CA LYS A 41 -16.39 2.85 29.04
C LYS A 41 -15.27 3.35 28.13
N MET A 42 -15.45 4.42 27.36
CA MET A 42 -14.43 4.92 26.44
C MET A 42 -13.17 5.37 27.18
N LYS A 43 -12.00 5.06 26.59
CA LYS A 43 -10.72 5.62 27.03
C LYS A 43 -9.94 6.13 25.81
N PHE A 44 -9.43 7.35 25.91
CA PHE A 44 -8.77 8.04 24.81
C PHE A 44 -7.25 8.02 24.98
N PHE A 45 -6.56 7.97 23.86
CA PHE A 45 -5.11 7.87 23.78
C PHE A 45 -4.57 8.70 22.63
N ASN A 46 -3.40 9.31 22.83
CA ASN A 46 -2.68 10.01 21.78
C ASN A 46 -2.12 9.06 20.71
N THR A 47 -1.84 7.79 21.04
CA THR A 47 -1.14 6.85 20.15
C THR A 47 -1.81 5.49 20.06
N LYS A 48 -1.62 4.82 18.92
CA LYS A 48 -2.10 3.45 18.67
C LYS A 48 -1.49 2.45 19.65
N SER A 49 -0.19 2.57 19.92
CA SER A 49 0.50 1.69 20.86
C SER A 49 -0.03 1.83 22.28
N GLY A 50 -0.36 3.06 22.70
CA GLY A 50 -0.95 3.32 24.02
C GLY A 50 -2.30 2.64 24.20
N VAL A 51 -3.21 2.79 23.23
CA VAL A 51 -4.53 2.14 23.28
C VAL A 51 -4.42 0.61 23.20
N GLN A 52 -3.51 0.07 22.38
CA GLN A 52 -3.31 -1.37 22.26
C GLN A 52 -2.76 -1.98 23.56
N HIS A 53 -1.80 -1.29 24.19
CA HIS A 53 -1.26 -1.72 25.48
C HIS A 53 -2.35 -1.70 26.57
N HIS A 54 -3.18 -0.65 26.60
CA HIS A 54 -4.32 -0.59 27.51
C HIS A 54 -5.30 -1.75 27.28
N ASN A 55 -5.68 -2.01 26.03
CA ASN A 55 -6.60 -3.10 25.69
C ASN A 55 -6.03 -4.46 26.08
N TYR A 56 -4.73 -4.69 25.87
CA TYR A 56 -4.06 -5.91 26.31
C TYR A 56 -4.13 -6.09 27.83
N ILE A 57 -3.84 -5.04 28.61
CA ILE A 57 -3.95 -5.10 30.07
C ILE A 57 -5.38 -5.42 30.50
N ARG A 58 -6.39 -4.78 29.90
CA ARG A 58 -7.81 -5.03 30.20
C ARG A 58 -8.24 -6.45 29.86
N TYR A 59 -7.77 -6.99 28.75
CA TYR A 59 -7.99 -8.38 28.41
C TYR A 59 -7.37 -9.32 29.45
N MET A 60 -6.14 -9.06 29.89
CA MET A 60 -5.43 -9.91 30.85
C MET A 60 -6.01 -9.87 32.27
N ILE A 61 -6.51 -8.71 32.71
CA ILE A 61 -7.04 -8.54 34.07
C ILE A 61 -8.54 -8.87 34.13
N ASP A 62 -9.31 -8.30 33.21
CA ASP A 62 -10.77 -8.26 33.28
C ASP A 62 -11.43 -9.23 32.28
N GLY A 63 -10.66 -9.84 31.36
CA GLY A 63 -11.19 -10.66 30.26
C GLY A 63 -11.98 -9.86 29.23
N GLU A 64 -11.93 -8.53 29.27
CA GLU A 64 -12.68 -7.66 28.38
C GLU A 64 -11.99 -7.58 27.01
N CYS A 65 -12.68 -8.04 25.96
CA CYS A 65 -12.29 -7.79 24.58
C CYS A 65 -12.63 -6.34 24.21
N ARG A 66 -11.59 -5.55 23.91
CA ARG A 66 -11.72 -4.14 23.58
C ARG A 66 -11.06 -3.84 22.25
N GLU A 67 -11.68 -2.96 21.48
CA GLU A 67 -11.22 -2.56 20.17
C GLU A 67 -10.55 -1.20 20.23
N ALA A 68 -9.50 -1.03 19.44
CA ALA A 68 -8.77 0.22 19.30
C ALA A 68 -9.15 0.83 17.94
N LEU A 69 -9.85 1.97 17.94
CA LEU A 69 -10.25 2.65 16.71
C LEU A 69 -9.68 4.08 16.65
N PRO A 70 -9.32 4.59 15.45
CA PRO A 70 -9.04 6.00 15.24
C PRO A 70 -10.28 6.86 15.52
N ILE A 71 -10.13 7.91 16.34
CA ILE A 71 -11.22 8.79 16.75
C ILE A 71 -11.83 9.50 15.54
N LEU A 72 -10.99 10.01 14.63
CA LEU A 72 -11.45 10.77 13.47
C LEU A 72 -12.31 9.93 12.53
N SER A 73 -11.87 8.71 12.18
CA SER A 73 -12.65 7.81 11.30
C SER A 73 -13.99 7.42 11.93
N LEU A 74 -14.02 7.20 13.25
CA LEU A 74 -15.24 6.94 14.00
C LEU A 74 -16.18 8.15 13.97
N GLN A 75 -15.63 9.34 14.19
CA GLN A 75 -16.35 10.62 14.23
C GLN A 75 -16.96 10.97 12.86
N GLU A 76 -16.21 10.79 11.76
CA GLU A 76 -16.69 11.01 10.39
C GLU A 76 -17.87 10.09 10.04
N GLN A 77 -17.78 8.80 10.37
CA GLN A 77 -18.88 7.86 10.12
C GLN A 77 -20.12 8.19 10.95
N LEU A 78 -19.93 8.50 12.24
CA LEU A 78 -21.03 8.85 13.13
C LEU A 78 -21.74 10.11 12.64
N GLN A 79 -20.99 11.17 12.36
CA GLN A 79 -21.49 12.44 11.85
C GLN A 79 -22.29 12.24 10.55
N ARG A 80 -21.75 11.50 9.58
CA ARG A 80 -22.43 11.23 8.31
C ARG A 80 -23.76 10.49 8.50
N LYS A 81 -23.80 9.50 9.41
CA LYS A 81 -25.04 8.77 9.71
C LYS A 81 -26.07 9.63 10.46
N MET A 82 -25.61 10.50 11.36
CA MET A 82 -26.48 11.48 12.02
C MET A 82 -27.08 12.49 11.02
N GLU A 83 -26.30 13.00 10.07
CA GLU A 83 -26.77 13.94 9.04
C GLU A 83 -27.82 13.30 8.14
N LEU A 84 -27.56 12.10 7.63
CA LEU A 84 -28.53 11.34 6.83
C LEU A 84 -29.84 11.10 7.59
N GLN A 85 -29.74 10.83 8.89
CA GLN A 85 -30.90 10.68 9.74
C GLN A 85 -31.67 12.00 9.89
N GLN A 86 -31.00 13.12 10.13
CA GLN A 86 -31.65 14.43 10.23
C GLN A 86 -32.43 14.79 8.96
N ILE A 87 -31.88 14.49 7.78
CA ILE A 87 -32.53 14.75 6.49
C ILE A 87 -33.76 13.85 6.29
N SER A 88 -33.74 12.61 6.79
CA SER A 88 -34.80 11.61 6.58
C SER A 88 -35.80 11.50 7.74
N ARG A 89 -35.64 12.30 8.80
CA ARG A 89 -36.43 12.20 10.03
C ARG A 89 -37.80 12.86 9.86
N LEU A 90 -38.85 12.10 10.18
CA LEU A 90 -40.19 12.67 10.32
C LEU A 90 -40.27 13.56 11.57
N PRO A 91 -40.93 14.73 11.52
CA PRO A 91 -41.10 15.59 12.69
C PRO A 91 -41.67 14.80 13.89
N GLY A 92 -41.01 14.90 15.04
CA GLY A 92 -41.44 14.24 16.29
C GLY A 92 -41.06 12.76 16.45
N SER A 93 -40.47 12.10 15.44
CA SER A 93 -39.97 10.73 15.57
C SER A 93 -38.69 10.68 16.41
N GLU A 94 -38.44 9.63 17.20
CA GLU A 94 -37.17 9.46 17.92
C GLU A 94 -36.00 9.18 16.97
N PRO A 95 -34.75 9.55 17.34
CA PRO A 95 -33.59 9.15 16.57
C PRO A 95 -33.43 7.63 16.64
N LYS A 96 -33.52 6.97 15.49
CA LYS A 96 -33.09 5.57 15.27
C LYS A 96 -31.64 5.34 15.69
N ASP A 97 -31.35 4.11 16.09
CA ASP A 97 -30.00 3.66 16.40
C ASP A 97 -29.06 3.74 15.19
N ILE A 98 -27.78 3.97 15.47
CA ILE A 98 -26.73 4.08 14.47
C ILE A 98 -25.82 2.87 14.56
N VAL A 99 -25.64 2.15 13.45
CA VAL A 99 -24.63 1.09 13.36
C VAL A 99 -23.34 1.71 12.84
N ILE A 100 -22.23 1.55 13.55
CA ILE A 100 -20.88 1.84 13.04
C ILE A 100 -20.26 0.54 12.55
N ASP A 101 -19.71 0.61 11.34
CA ASP A 101 -18.91 -0.46 10.76
C ASP A 101 -17.46 -0.24 11.20
N ALA A 102 -16.95 -1.12 12.05
CA ALA A 102 -15.55 -1.07 12.49
C ALA A 102 -14.60 -1.69 11.45
N GLY A 103 -15.11 -2.64 10.64
CA GLY A 103 -14.33 -3.27 9.58
C GLY A 103 -13.89 -2.26 8.52
N ILE A 104 -14.79 -1.36 8.11
CA ILE A 104 -14.42 -0.29 7.18
C ILE A 104 -13.42 0.71 7.79
N ILE A 105 -13.41 0.91 9.11
CA ILE A 105 -12.43 1.78 9.80
C ILE A 105 -11.04 1.16 9.74
N HIS A 106 -10.92 -0.13 10.11
CA HIS A 106 -9.66 -0.86 10.04
C HIS A 106 -9.13 -0.93 8.61
N TYR A 107 -10.04 -1.12 7.65
CA TYR A 107 -9.70 -1.13 6.24
C TYR A 107 -9.14 0.23 5.79
N GLN A 108 -9.81 1.33 6.13
CA GLN A 108 -9.33 2.69 5.84
C GLN A 108 -7.97 2.96 6.48
N GLU A 109 -7.74 2.50 7.72
CA GLU A 109 -6.46 2.66 8.41
C GLU A 109 -5.34 1.88 7.70
N ARG A 110 -5.62 0.64 7.29
CA ARG A 110 -4.67 -0.17 6.52
C ARG A 110 -4.35 0.46 5.17
N ALA A 111 -5.37 0.95 4.47
CA ALA A 111 -5.21 1.66 3.20
C ALA A 111 -4.34 2.92 3.36
N ARG A 112 -4.54 3.70 4.43
CA ARG A 112 -3.67 4.83 4.79
C ARG A 112 -2.21 4.41 4.90
N ARG A 113 -1.96 3.39 5.72
CA ARG A 113 -0.59 2.95 6.00
C ARG A 113 0.12 2.35 4.78
N GLU A 114 -0.59 1.57 3.97
CA GLU A 114 0.03 0.82 2.87
C GLU A 114 0.00 1.62 1.56
N ILE A 115 -1.19 2.12 1.16
CA ILE A 115 -1.41 2.69 -0.17
C ILE A 115 -0.89 4.13 -0.26
N PHE A 116 -1.20 4.98 0.72
CA PHE A 116 -0.77 6.39 0.65
C PHE A 116 0.74 6.52 0.86
N THR A 117 1.30 5.72 1.76
CA THR A 117 2.75 5.63 1.91
C THR A 117 3.40 5.23 0.58
N GLU A 118 2.87 4.21 -0.09
CA GLU A 118 3.42 3.76 -1.37
C GLU A 118 3.26 4.81 -2.47
N ASP A 119 2.12 5.49 -2.55
CA ASP A 119 1.87 6.53 -3.56
C ASP A 119 2.84 7.70 -3.40
N ILE A 120 3.03 8.19 -2.18
CA ILE A 120 4.00 9.25 -1.89
C ILE A 120 5.43 8.79 -2.17
N ILE A 121 5.80 7.55 -1.78
CA ILE A 121 7.11 6.97 -2.13
C ILE A 121 7.31 6.97 -3.64
N ARG A 122 6.31 6.56 -4.43
CA ARG A 122 6.40 6.52 -5.89
C ARG A 122 6.49 7.91 -6.52
N GLN A 123 5.71 8.87 -6.03
CA GLN A 123 5.81 10.27 -6.47
C GLN A 123 7.24 10.79 -6.25
N LEU A 124 7.82 10.54 -5.07
CA LEU A 124 9.19 10.96 -4.76
C LEU A 124 10.23 10.20 -5.58
N GLN A 125 10.06 8.89 -5.80
CA GLN A 125 10.92 8.11 -6.69
C GLN A 125 10.88 8.59 -8.15
N ALA A 126 9.77 9.15 -8.62
CA ALA A 126 9.69 9.75 -9.95
C ALA A 126 10.61 10.99 -10.08
N TYR A 127 10.85 11.68 -8.97
CA TYR A 127 11.86 12.73 -8.84
C TYR A 127 13.25 12.18 -8.46
N ASN A 128 13.44 10.86 -8.57
CA ASN A 128 14.65 10.14 -8.18
C ASN A 128 15.04 10.39 -6.70
N MET A 129 14.04 10.59 -5.84
CA MET A 129 14.21 10.73 -4.40
C MET A 129 13.83 9.44 -3.66
N LYS A 130 14.48 9.24 -2.52
CA LYS A 130 14.23 8.13 -1.59
C LYS A 130 13.85 8.71 -0.22
N PRO A 131 12.55 8.69 0.16
CA PRO A 131 12.11 9.20 1.45
C PRO A 131 12.47 8.28 2.63
N ASP A 132 12.48 8.84 3.84
CA ASP A 132 12.36 8.12 5.09
C ASP A 132 10.92 7.60 5.24
N VAL A 133 10.75 6.32 4.90
CA VAL A 133 9.47 5.62 4.96
C VAL A 133 8.93 5.54 6.38
N ARG A 134 9.78 5.52 7.41
CA ARG A 134 9.34 5.42 8.80
C ARG A 134 8.68 6.71 9.24
N GLN A 135 9.34 7.85 8.99
CA GLN A 135 8.77 9.18 9.28
C GLN A 135 7.46 9.38 8.51
N LEU A 136 7.43 9.01 7.22
CA LEU A 136 6.25 9.09 6.40
C LEU A 136 5.07 8.28 6.97
N GLN A 137 5.31 7.03 7.34
CA GLN A 137 4.27 6.18 7.94
C GLN A 137 3.78 6.75 9.28
N GLU A 138 4.69 7.26 10.11
CA GLU A 138 4.34 7.85 11.40
C GLU A 138 3.38 9.03 11.23
N HIS A 139 3.70 9.97 10.35
CA HIS A 139 2.87 11.14 10.06
C HIS A 139 1.53 10.80 9.38
N ILE A 140 1.51 9.78 8.51
CA ILE A 140 0.25 9.29 7.91
C ILE A 140 -0.66 8.65 8.96
N ILE A 141 -0.08 7.95 9.94
CA ILE A 141 -0.82 7.29 11.03
C ILE A 141 -1.38 8.34 12.01
N THR A 142 -0.62 9.39 12.33
CA THR A 142 -1.08 10.49 13.20
C THR A 142 -2.09 11.42 12.52
N ASP A 143 -2.26 11.26 11.21
CA ASP A 143 -3.10 12.07 10.34
C ASP A 143 -2.72 13.56 10.36
N ASP A 144 -1.42 13.82 10.29
CA ASP A 144 -0.92 15.18 10.27
C ASP A 144 -1.30 15.87 8.96
N GLN A 145 -1.97 17.02 9.07
CA GLN A 145 -2.40 17.78 7.90
C GLN A 145 -1.22 18.34 7.11
N GLN A 146 -0.11 18.61 7.80
CA GLN A 146 1.13 19.10 7.21
C GLN A 146 2.28 18.52 8.00
N PHE A 147 3.24 17.93 7.30
CA PHE A 147 4.41 17.35 7.94
C PHE A 147 5.60 17.37 6.99
N ILE A 148 6.77 17.14 7.58
CA ILE A 148 8.04 17.19 6.90
C ILE A 148 8.71 15.84 7.11
N ILE A 149 9.18 15.25 6.02
CA ILE A 149 10.00 14.04 6.08
C ILE A 149 11.37 14.28 5.45
N GLU A 150 12.33 13.49 5.87
CA GLU A 150 13.65 13.46 5.26
C GLU A 150 13.66 12.53 4.04
N GLY A 151 14.56 12.79 3.10
CA GLY A 151 14.81 11.91 1.96
C GLY A 151 16.18 12.13 1.36
N THR A 152 16.60 11.22 0.48
CA THR A 152 17.87 11.34 -0.25
C THR A 152 17.68 11.38 -1.75
N HIS A 153 18.53 12.13 -2.44
CA HIS A 153 18.59 12.22 -3.90
C HIS A 153 20.05 12.03 -4.35
N PRO A 154 20.33 11.11 -5.28
CA PRO A 154 21.68 10.93 -5.79
C PRO A 154 22.02 12.01 -6.83
N GLU A 155 22.96 12.89 -6.49
CA GLU A 155 23.49 13.92 -7.39
C GLU A 155 24.97 13.69 -7.68
N LYS A 156 25.32 13.57 -8.97
CA LYS A 156 26.72 13.43 -9.42
C LYS A 156 27.48 12.31 -8.69
N GLY A 157 26.78 11.23 -8.33
CA GLY A 157 27.35 10.07 -7.62
C GLY A 157 27.42 10.19 -6.09
N VAL A 158 26.89 11.27 -5.50
CA VAL A 158 26.83 11.49 -4.05
C VAL A 158 25.37 11.56 -3.60
N GLU A 159 25.00 10.82 -2.55
CA GLU A 159 23.68 10.97 -1.92
C GLU A 159 23.61 12.31 -1.18
N ARG A 160 22.68 13.17 -1.58
CA ARG A 160 22.35 14.42 -0.89
C ARG A 160 21.04 14.28 -0.14
N PHE A 161 20.95 14.94 1.00
CA PHE A 161 19.76 14.93 1.84
C PHE A 161 18.83 16.09 1.49
N TYR A 162 17.55 15.81 1.52
CA TYR A 162 16.46 16.71 1.16
C TYR A 162 15.39 16.66 2.24
N THR A 163 14.80 17.82 2.48
CA THR A 163 13.58 17.99 3.26
C THR A 163 12.41 18.00 2.31
N ILE A 164 11.41 17.17 2.58
CA ILE A 164 10.24 16.99 1.72
C ILE A 164 9.01 17.42 2.52
N HIS A 165 8.36 18.48 2.05
CA HIS A 165 7.12 18.96 2.64
C HIS A 165 5.94 18.17 2.07
N ILE A 166 5.08 17.66 2.94
CA ILE A 166 3.87 16.94 2.55
C ILE A 166 2.68 17.62 3.19
N THR A 167 1.64 17.86 2.40
CA THR A 167 0.39 18.46 2.86
C THR A 167 -0.77 17.54 2.54
N GLN A 168 -1.74 17.47 3.43
CA GLN A 168 -2.97 16.73 3.23
C GLN A 168 -4.08 17.71 2.82
N ASN A 169 -4.74 17.42 1.70
CA ASN A 169 -5.85 18.24 1.24
C ASN A 169 -7.16 17.92 2.01
N LYS A 170 -8.22 18.67 1.71
CA LYS A 170 -9.55 18.49 2.34
C LYS A 170 -10.17 17.12 2.10
N ASP A 171 -9.77 16.44 1.02
CA ASP A 171 -10.18 15.09 0.67
C ASP A 171 -9.25 14.02 1.27
N ARG A 172 -8.37 14.42 2.18
CA ARG A 172 -7.41 13.58 2.91
C ARG A 172 -6.35 12.91 2.02
N ALA A 173 -6.16 13.43 0.80
CA ALA A 173 -5.07 13.02 -0.09
C ALA A 173 -3.78 13.79 0.25
N PHE A 174 -2.66 13.09 0.30
CA PHE A 174 -1.35 13.69 0.54
C PHE A 174 -0.74 14.19 -0.76
N LEU A 175 -0.25 15.41 -0.73
CA LEU A 175 0.40 16.12 -1.82
C LEU A 175 1.84 16.41 -1.40
N VAL A 176 2.78 15.97 -2.22
CA VAL A 176 4.18 16.39 -2.09
C VAL A 176 4.25 17.87 -2.48
N GLY A 177 4.61 18.70 -1.52
CA GLY A 177 4.85 20.13 -1.69
C GLY A 177 6.31 20.41 -2.04
N ASP A 178 6.90 21.42 -1.40
CA ASP A 178 8.27 21.84 -1.69
C ASP A 178 9.31 20.80 -1.24
N ILE A 179 10.38 20.71 -2.03
CA ILE A 179 11.53 19.83 -1.79
C ILE A 179 12.76 20.73 -1.69
N GLU A 180 13.35 20.81 -0.51
CA GLU A 180 14.48 21.72 -0.23
C GLU A 180 15.75 20.93 0.11
N PRO A 181 16.93 21.32 -0.38
CA PRO A 181 18.19 20.71 0.04
C PRO A 181 18.41 20.93 1.54
N GLN A 182 18.63 19.85 2.30
CA GLN A 182 19.03 20.00 3.69
C GLN A 182 20.43 20.61 3.79
N GLN A 183 20.58 21.65 4.61
CA GLN A 183 21.90 22.06 5.09
C GLN A 183 22.39 21.03 6.11
N THR A 184 23.12 20.04 5.57
CA THR A 184 23.93 19.00 6.21
C THR A 184 23.74 18.76 7.72
N PHE A 185 23.23 17.57 8.07
CA PHE A 185 23.90 16.67 9.01
C PHE A 185 23.74 15.21 8.54
N HIS A 186 24.85 14.46 8.57
CA HIS A 186 24.95 13.09 8.04
C HIS A 186 24.15 12.05 8.84
N GLN A 187 23.47 11.11 8.17
CA GLN A 187 23.28 9.73 8.67
C GLN A 187 23.05 8.70 7.54
N GLN A 188 23.61 7.50 7.72
CA GLN A 188 23.84 6.45 6.71
C GLN A 188 22.66 5.47 6.48
N LYS A 189 22.50 5.07 5.20
CA LYS A 189 21.99 3.82 4.57
C LYS A 189 21.12 2.82 5.37
N ASN A 190 19.97 2.48 4.76
CA ASN A 190 19.42 1.10 4.70
C ASN A 190 18.78 0.79 3.32
N ARG A 191 18.95 -0.45 2.83
CA ARG A 191 18.38 -1.01 1.58
C ARG A 191 16.99 -1.62 1.84
N THR A 192 16.10 -1.64 0.85
CA THR A 192 14.80 -2.36 0.94
C THR A 192 14.41 -3.06 -0.36
N THR A 193 13.77 -4.21 -0.17
CA THR A 193 13.31 -5.30 -1.03
C THR A 193 12.11 -4.94 -1.92
N MET A 194 11.97 -5.57 -3.10
CA MET A 194 10.81 -5.47 -4.01
C MET A 194 9.65 -6.37 -3.54
N ASN A 195 8.41 -5.84 -3.58
CA ASN A 195 7.16 -6.62 -3.50
C ASN A 195 6.51 -6.73 -4.89
N GLU A 196 5.89 -7.87 -5.19
CA GLU A 196 5.15 -8.17 -6.43
C GLU A 196 3.88 -7.30 -6.54
N ILE A 197 3.58 -6.74 -7.72
CA ILE A 197 2.55 -5.71 -7.91
C ILE A 197 1.21 -6.35 -8.36
N THR A 198 1.24 -7.39 -9.19
CA THR A 198 0.12 -8.31 -9.40
C THR A 198 0.16 -9.46 -8.40
N GLU A 199 -0.80 -9.50 -7.49
CA GLU A 199 -1.07 -10.66 -6.63
C GLU A 199 -1.82 -11.71 -7.48
N GLY A 200 -1.24 -12.19 -8.59
CA GLY A 200 -1.89 -13.08 -9.57
C GLY A 200 -0.99 -13.32 -10.79
N THR A 201 -1.33 -14.29 -11.65
CA THR A 201 -0.54 -14.58 -12.87
C THR A 201 -1.23 -14.04 -14.12
N VAL A 202 -0.49 -13.32 -14.96
CA VAL A 202 -0.97 -12.78 -16.25
C VAL A 202 -0.26 -13.50 -17.39
N ARG A 203 -1.00 -13.99 -18.39
CA ARG A 203 -0.39 -14.55 -19.60
C ARG A 203 0.09 -13.44 -20.52
N LYS A 204 1.13 -13.72 -21.31
CA LYS A 204 1.75 -12.72 -22.20
C LYS A 204 0.77 -12.19 -23.25
N GLU A 205 -0.11 -13.05 -23.75
CA GLU A 205 -1.12 -12.70 -24.74
C GLU A 205 -2.11 -11.68 -24.15
N ASP A 206 -2.54 -11.89 -22.91
CA ASP A 206 -3.48 -11.03 -22.18
C ASP A 206 -2.83 -9.72 -21.71
N ALA A 207 -1.51 -9.72 -21.45
CA ALA A 207 -0.78 -8.53 -20.99
C ALA A 207 -0.84 -7.36 -21.98
N ARG A 208 -0.87 -7.62 -23.30
CA ARG A 208 -1.04 -6.55 -24.31
C ARG A 208 -2.42 -5.93 -24.24
N GLU A 209 -3.46 -6.76 -24.16
CA GLU A 209 -4.84 -6.30 -24.11
C GLU A 209 -5.13 -5.52 -22.83
N ILE A 210 -4.63 -6.00 -21.69
CA ILE A 210 -4.74 -5.29 -20.41
C ILE A 210 -4.04 -3.94 -20.48
N ARG A 211 -2.81 -3.87 -21.02
CA ARG A 211 -2.07 -2.60 -21.16
C ARG A 211 -2.84 -1.59 -22.01
N ASP A 212 -3.33 -2.01 -23.17
CA ASP A 212 -3.98 -1.11 -24.13
C ASP A 212 -5.33 -0.59 -23.58
N MET A 213 -6.07 -1.45 -22.87
CA MET A 213 -7.25 -1.03 -22.09
C MET A 213 -6.86 0.00 -21.01
N LEU A 214 -5.84 -0.27 -20.20
CA LEU A 214 -5.43 0.63 -19.11
C LEU A 214 -4.95 2.00 -19.63
N ARG A 215 -4.29 2.06 -20.79
CA ARG A 215 -3.90 3.32 -21.42
C ARG A 215 -5.12 4.17 -21.81
N THR A 216 -6.09 3.54 -22.46
CA THR A 216 -7.36 4.19 -22.84
C THR A 216 -8.09 4.72 -21.61
N GLU A 217 -8.14 3.92 -20.55
CA GLU A 217 -8.80 4.30 -19.31
C GLU A 217 -8.07 5.40 -18.53
N LEU A 218 -6.74 5.42 -18.55
CA LEU A 218 -5.92 6.50 -18.00
C LEU A 218 -6.16 7.83 -18.72
N GLU A 219 -6.35 7.81 -20.04
CA GLU A 219 -6.73 8.98 -20.84
C GLU A 219 -8.14 9.48 -20.49
N ASN A 220 -9.07 8.57 -20.18
CA ASN A 220 -10.42 8.88 -19.70
C ASN A 220 -10.48 9.39 -18.25
N GLY A 221 -9.32 9.51 -17.59
CA GLY A 221 -9.20 10.01 -16.22
C GLY A 221 -9.45 8.95 -15.14
N ASN A 222 -9.53 7.67 -15.51
CA ASN A 222 -9.59 6.58 -14.55
C ASN A 222 -8.17 6.25 -14.07
N ARG A 223 -7.96 6.24 -12.75
CA ARG A 223 -6.63 6.16 -12.13
C ARG A 223 -6.40 4.88 -11.34
N PHE A 224 -7.46 4.14 -11.05
CA PHE A 224 -7.43 2.97 -10.17
C PHE A 224 -8.11 1.79 -10.83
N VAL A 225 -7.64 0.58 -10.50
CA VAL A 225 -8.25 -0.67 -10.94
C VAL A 225 -8.46 -1.61 -9.78
N SER A 226 -9.54 -2.38 -9.83
CA SER A 226 -9.81 -3.52 -8.97
C SER A 226 -9.87 -4.80 -9.80
N PHE A 227 -9.25 -5.86 -9.33
CA PHE A 227 -9.22 -7.17 -10.00
C PHE A 227 -9.07 -8.30 -8.98
N PRO A 228 -9.46 -9.55 -9.30
CA PRO A 228 -9.30 -10.69 -8.40
C PRO A 228 -7.82 -10.93 -8.04
N ALA A 229 -7.53 -10.95 -6.75
CA ALA A 229 -6.26 -11.43 -6.22
C ALA A 229 -6.23 -12.97 -6.28
N ASP A 230 -5.03 -13.51 -6.47
CA ASP A 230 -4.67 -14.92 -6.59
C ASP A 230 -5.35 -15.69 -7.74
N LYS A 231 -6.08 -14.99 -8.62
CA LYS A 231 -6.66 -15.61 -9.82
C LYS A 231 -5.56 -15.91 -10.84
N PRO A 232 -5.44 -17.16 -11.31
CA PRO A 232 -4.51 -17.49 -12.38
C PRO A 232 -5.05 -17.05 -13.74
N ASN A 233 -4.18 -16.47 -14.58
CA ASN A 233 -4.47 -16.00 -15.94
C ASN A 233 -5.53 -14.89 -15.96
N LEU A 234 -5.21 -13.76 -15.33
CA LEU A 234 -6.05 -12.55 -15.41
C LEU A 234 -6.17 -12.07 -16.86
N THR A 235 -7.40 -11.74 -17.28
CA THR A 235 -7.71 -11.12 -18.59
C THR A 235 -8.22 -9.69 -18.40
N LYS A 236 -8.41 -8.91 -19.47
CA LYS A 236 -8.87 -7.51 -19.37
C LYS A 236 -10.25 -7.36 -18.70
N GLU A 237 -11.10 -8.37 -18.81
CA GLU A 237 -12.45 -8.43 -18.25
C GLU A 237 -12.43 -8.54 -16.72
N ASP A 238 -11.30 -8.97 -16.16
CA ASP A 238 -11.11 -9.07 -14.71
C ASP A 238 -10.80 -7.71 -14.07
N PHE A 239 -10.52 -6.67 -14.85
CA PHE A 239 -10.15 -5.35 -14.36
C PHE A 239 -11.34 -4.39 -14.41
N ASN A 240 -11.83 -4.01 -13.24
CA ASN A 240 -12.77 -2.91 -13.07
C ASN A 240 -11.99 -1.62 -12.86
N VAL A 241 -12.32 -0.56 -13.60
CA VAL A 241 -11.51 0.68 -13.65
C VAL A 241 -12.30 1.88 -13.11
N PHE A 242 -11.64 2.72 -12.31
CA PHE A 242 -12.28 3.77 -11.50
C PHE A 242 -11.49 5.08 -11.51
N LYS A 243 -12.22 6.21 -11.42
CA LYS A 243 -11.64 7.56 -11.25
C LYS A 243 -11.00 7.77 -9.88
N SER A 244 -11.59 7.21 -8.82
CA SER A 244 -11.14 7.40 -7.44
C SER A 244 -10.76 6.08 -6.79
N ALA A 245 -9.78 6.15 -5.88
CA ALA A 245 -9.40 5.00 -5.06
C ALA A 245 -10.60 4.48 -4.27
N PHE A 246 -11.43 5.36 -3.71
CA PHE A 246 -12.63 4.98 -2.98
C PHE A 246 -13.59 4.12 -3.80
N GLY A 247 -13.80 4.42 -5.09
CA GLY A 247 -14.65 3.62 -5.97
C GLY A 247 -14.06 2.22 -6.20
N ALA A 248 -12.76 2.13 -6.45
CA ALA A 248 -12.07 0.86 -6.65
C ALA A 248 -12.05 -0.01 -5.37
N LEU A 249 -11.83 0.63 -4.21
CA LEU A 249 -11.82 -0.02 -2.91
C LEU A 249 -13.22 -0.50 -2.52
N GLN A 250 -14.26 0.27 -2.81
CA GLN A 250 -15.65 -0.16 -2.60
C GLN A 250 -15.98 -1.38 -3.46
N ASN A 251 -15.59 -1.38 -4.73
CA ASN A 251 -15.79 -2.53 -5.62
C ASN A 251 -15.05 -3.79 -5.11
N ALA A 252 -13.78 -3.66 -4.69
CA ALA A 252 -13.03 -4.77 -4.13
C ALA A 252 -13.68 -5.32 -2.85
N TYR A 253 -14.16 -4.46 -1.96
CA TYR A 253 -14.87 -4.88 -0.75
C TYR A 253 -16.18 -5.63 -1.06
N GLU A 254 -17.00 -5.09 -1.97
CA GLU A 254 -18.29 -5.69 -2.35
C GLU A 254 -18.14 -7.04 -3.06
N ASN A 255 -17.00 -7.28 -3.73
CA ASN A 255 -16.76 -8.50 -4.50
C ASN A 255 -15.79 -9.48 -3.80
N SER A 256 -15.17 -9.08 -2.69
CA SER A 256 -14.33 -9.99 -1.90
C SER A 256 -15.19 -10.87 -1.01
N THR A 257 -14.89 -12.16 -0.98
CA THR A 257 -15.49 -13.17 -0.11
C THR A 257 -14.40 -13.90 0.68
N ASP A 258 -14.76 -14.85 1.54
CA ASP A 258 -13.80 -15.72 2.23
C ASP A 258 -12.93 -16.56 1.28
N ARG A 259 -13.30 -16.64 0.00
CA ARG A 259 -12.60 -17.45 -1.03
C ARG A 259 -12.00 -16.64 -2.16
N ASP A 260 -12.64 -15.52 -2.51
CA ASP A 260 -12.23 -14.67 -3.61
C ASP A 260 -11.80 -13.32 -3.05
N LEU A 261 -10.53 -12.98 -3.19
CA LEU A 261 -10.02 -11.67 -2.77
C LEU A 261 -9.92 -10.77 -4.00
N TYR A 262 -10.13 -9.46 -3.82
CA TYR A 262 -9.89 -8.48 -4.88
C TYR A 262 -8.77 -7.52 -4.47
N ALA A 263 -7.77 -7.40 -5.34
CA ALA A 263 -6.71 -6.41 -5.23
C ALA A 263 -7.18 -5.07 -5.82
N VAL A 264 -6.67 -3.97 -5.26
CA VAL A 264 -6.79 -2.63 -5.82
C VAL A 264 -5.40 -2.05 -6.05
N ARG A 265 -5.18 -1.49 -7.23
CA ARG A 265 -3.91 -0.87 -7.64
C ARG A 265 -4.15 0.38 -8.46
N SER A 266 -3.13 1.23 -8.61
CA SER A 266 -3.19 2.29 -9.61
C SER A 266 -3.17 1.67 -11.02
N ALA A 267 -4.01 2.18 -11.92
CA ALA A 267 -4.05 1.75 -13.32
C ALA A 267 -2.67 1.90 -13.99
N SER A 268 -1.93 2.96 -13.63
CA SER A 268 -0.56 3.18 -14.09
C SER A 268 0.46 2.16 -13.58
N ALA A 269 0.27 1.61 -12.38
CA ALA A 269 1.17 0.57 -11.85
C ALA A 269 1.00 -0.72 -12.63
N VAL A 270 -0.24 -1.13 -12.86
CA VAL A 270 -0.57 -2.34 -13.62
C VAL A 270 -0.12 -2.18 -15.07
N GLU A 271 -0.34 -1.02 -15.70
CA GLU A 271 0.12 -0.74 -17.07
C GLU A 271 1.65 -0.88 -17.21
N LYS A 272 2.41 -0.35 -16.25
CA LYS A 272 3.87 -0.47 -16.22
C LYS A 272 4.34 -1.91 -16.00
N GLU A 273 3.63 -2.68 -15.19
CA GLU A 273 3.93 -4.10 -14.99
C GLU A 273 3.65 -4.91 -16.26
N MET A 274 2.54 -4.63 -16.96
CA MET A 274 2.28 -5.22 -18.28
C MET A 274 3.38 -4.86 -19.28
N ASN A 275 3.88 -3.62 -19.28
CA ASN A 275 5.02 -3.25 -20.11
C ASN A 275 6.27 -4.06 -19.77
N ARG A 276 6.60 -4.24 -18.48
CA ARG A 276 7.76 -5.05 -18.04
C ARG A 276 7.65 -6.51 -18.48
N LEU A 277 6.45 -7.10 -18.39
CA LEU A 277 6.17 -8.46 -18.86
C LEU A 277 6.36 -8.62 -20.39
N LEU A 278 6.10 -7.54 -21.14
CA LEU A 278 6.27 -7.52 -22.60
C LEU A 278 7.71 -7.16 -23.02
N GLU A 279 8.44 -6.38 -22.22
CA GLU A 279 9.81 -5.94 -22.50
C GLU A 279 10.88 -6.99 -22.20
N THR A 280 10.63 -7.89 -21.24
CA THR A 280 11.50 -9.04 -20.94
C THR A 280 11.71 -9.99 -22.13
N GLU A 281 10.96 -9.81 -23.22
CA GLU A 281 11.08 -10.55 -24.47
C GLU A 281 12.06 -9.92 -25.48
N LYS A 282 12.35 -8.61 -25.37
CA LYS A 282 13.31 -7.95 -26.30
C LYS A 282 14.75 -8.36 -26.05
N GLU A 283 15.08 -8.78 -24.84
CA GLU A 283 16.43 -9.22 -24.45
C GLU A 283 16.67 -10.74 -24.65
N GLN A 284 15.65 -11.50 -25.10
CA GLN A 284 15.77 -12.94 -25.37
C GLN A 284 15.59 -13.29 -26.86
N LYS A 285 16.16 -12.49 -27.77
CA LYS A 285 16.50 -13.02 -29.11
C LYS A 285 17.84 -13.77 -29.00
N PRO A 286 17.89 -15.09 -29.22
CA PRO A 286 19.16 -15.80 -29.25
C PRO A 286 20.00 -15.29 -30.42
N ASP A 287 21.23 -14.87 -30.11
CA ASP A 287 22.26 -14.64 -31.13
C ASP A 287 22.37 -15.87 -32.03
N LYS A 288 22.28 -15.64 -33.34
CA LYS A 288 22.48 -16.67 -34.37
C LYS A 288 23.79 -17.42 -34.11
N PRO A 289 23.82 -18.76 -34.21
CA PRO A 289 25.10 -19.46 -34.29
C PRO A 289 25.77 -19.08 -35.61
N LYS A 290 27.04 -18.66 -35.54
CA LYS A 290 27.88 -18.44 -36.71
C LYS A 290 28.05 -19.77 -37.46
N GLU A 291 27.69 -19.77 -38.74
CA GLU A 291 28.13 -20.75 -39.73
C GLU A 291 29.66 -20.88 -39.71
N ASN A 292 30.15 -22.09 -39.47
CA ASN A 292 31.51 -22.48 -39.82
C ASN A 292 31.47 -23.11 -41.22
N GLU A 293 31.68 -22.30 -42.25
CA GLU A 293 32.17 -22.80 -43.54
C GLU A 293 33.71 -22.78 -43.54
N ARG A 294 34.32 -23.95 -43.42
CA ARG A 294 35.11 -24.55 -44.52
C ARG A 294 35.80 -25.82 -44.06
N GLU A 295 35.37 -26.91 -44.68
CA GLU A 295 36.10 -28.17 -44.78
C GLU A 295 37.38 -27.99 -45.62
N GLU A 296 38.46 -28.67 -45.22
CA GLU A 296 39.24 -29.51 -46.14
C GLU A 296 40.03 -30.56 -45.33
N LYS A 297 39.76 -31.84 -45.61
CA LYS A 297 40.41 -33.05 -45.06
C LYS A 297 41.64 -33.44 -45.94
N PRO A 298 42.23 -34.65 -45.82
CA PRO A 298 43.11 -35.19 -44.76
C PRO A 298 44.43 -35.77 -45.36
N LYS A 299 45.38 -36.27 -44.53
CA LYS A 299 46.01 -37.62 -44.66
C LYS A 299 47.16 -37.91 -43.67
N THR A 300 47.31 -39.21 -43.48
CA THR A 300 47.99 -40.05 -42.50
C THR A 300 49.49 -40.31 -42.77
N ASN A 301 50.14 -40.99 -41.80
CA ASN A 301 51.47 -41.64 -41.76
C ASN A 301 52.62 -40.70 -41.33
N GLU A 302 53.52 -41.06 -40.41
CA GLU A 302 54.24 -42.33 -40.27
C GLU A 302 54.84 -42.49 -38.85
N GLN A 303 54.95 -43.74 -38.38
CA GLN A 303 55.66 -44.11 -37.16
C GLN A 303 57.19 -44.10 -37.35
N VAL A 304 57.88 -44.23 -36.20
CA VAL A 304 59.20 -44.83 -35.95
C VAL A 304 60.43 -43.90 -35.89
N LYS A 305 60.96 -43.72 -34.66
CA LYS A 305 62.31 -44.14 -34.18
C LYS A 305 62.88 -43.18 -33.13
N LYS A 306 62.92 -43.63 -31.87
CA LYS A 306 64.09 -43.40 -31.00
C LYS A 306 64.39 -44.71 -30.25
N PRO A 307 65.60 -45.28 -30.38
CA PRO A 307 66.06 -46.31 -29.46
C PRO A 307 66.70 -45.67 -28.21
N PRO A 308 66.83 -46.44 -27.11
CA PRO A 308 67.36 -45.96 -25.83
C PRO A 308 68.88 -46.09 -25.76
N ARG A 309 69.54 -45.29 -24.91
CA ARG A 309 70.84 -45.68 -24.32
C ARG A 309 71.16 -44.90 -23.06
N ASP A 310 71.52 -45.67 -22.05
CA ASP A 310 72.07 -45.29 -20.76
C ASP A 310 73.26 -44.33 -20.86
N HIS A 311 73.39 -43.45 -19.88
CA HIS A 311 74.69 -43.09 -19.34
C HIS A 311 74.63 -43.03 -17.82
N ASP A 312 75.17 -44.09 -17.24
CA ASP A 312 75.70 -44.16 -15.89
C ASP A 312 76.82 -43.12 -15.68
N ARG A 313 76.86 -42.63 -14.43
CA ARG A 313 78.05 -42.38 -13.58
C ARG A 313 78.89 -41.09 -13.70
N PHE A 314 79.10 -40.55 -12.48
CA PHE A 314 80.09 -39.59 -11.97
C PHE A 314 79.89 -38.13 -12.42
N ARG A 315 79.71 -37.16 -11.52
CA ARG A 315 80.38 -36.91 -10.23
C ARG A 315 79.42 -36.25 -9.24
#